data_AF-A0A972N0M5-F1
#
_entry.id   AF-A0A972N0M5-F1
#
_cell.length_a   1.000
_cell.length_b   1.000
_cell.length_c   1.000
_cell.angle_alpha   90.00
_cell.angle_beta   90.00
_cell.angle_gamma   90.00
#
_symmetry.space_group_name_H-M   'P 1'
#
loop_
_entity.id
_entity.type
_entity.pdbx_description
1 polymer ?
#
loop_
_entity_poly.entity_id
_entity_poly.type
_entity_poly.pdbx_seq_one_letter_code
_entity_poly.pdbx_strand_id
1 'polypeptide(L)'
;MRRNLFFLGVMSVGLIAFGCKKAAPTAFMRGLSMYYATPEGTYTWHSLGIEAVSPNYTPQVNINGYVVPKENISEGFANYSIDDTLPKVSPNTDLQVKVTYYDLNDSKKEASANIKLAPEPAGFSLSITSGQVNVAWAQVDPKAVSFIGVFVDASCLDADYNYQYAQWDTILTDVQEATSISLTLGTLCDEIGDPVAARVEAAVMNGVGPWSGAKDNLKGIVGQYYGGTIRSDTASWVASTTYTLPEYPNLDINSLLRRVKGLLGEW
;
A
#
# COMPACT_ATOMS: atom_id res chain seq x y z
N MET A 1 -26.29 -42.83 69.02
CA MET A 1 -26.87 -41.50 68.73
C MET A 1 -27.40 -41.51 67.30
N ARG A 2 -28.69 -41.14 67.16
CA ARG A 2 -29.47 -40.73 65.97
C ARG A 2 -29.29 -41.46 64.61
N ARG A 3 -30.40 -42.08 64.21
CA ARG A 3 -30.77 -42.60 62.88
C ARG A 3 -31.08 -41.47 61.87
N ASN A 4 -31.20 -41.88 60.59
CA ASN A 4 -32.12 -41.41 59.52
C ASN A 4 -31.37 -40.90 58.28
N LEU A 5 -31.74 -41.20 57.03
CA LEU A 5 -32.79 -42.02 56.44
C LEU A 5 -32.42 -42.27 54.96
N PHE A 6 -32.93 -43.36 54.40
CA PHE A 6 -33.03 -43.63 52.96
C PHE A 6 -33.88 -42.58 52.19
N PHE A 7 -33.71 -42.58 50.85
CA PHE A 7 -34.71 -42.47 49.76
C PHE A 7 -34.54 -41.38 48.68
N LEU A 8 -34.76 -41.87 47.45
CA LEU A 8 -34.90 -41.24 46.14
C LEU A 8 -35.78 -39.96 46.10
N GLY A 9 -35.37 -39.06 45.19
CA GLY A 9 -36.24 -38.57 44.10
C GLY A 9 -37.07 -37.30 44.34
N VAL A 10 -36.82 -36.26 43.53
CA VAL A 10 -37.71 -35.73 42.47
C VAL A 10 -37.19 -34.35 42.00
N MET A 11 -37.33 -34.14 40.68
CA MET A 11 -36.96 -32.97 39.87
C MET A 11 -37.28 -31.58 40.45
N SER A 12 -36.49 -30.58 40.04
CA SER A 12 -37.07 -29.35 39.46
C SER A 12 -36.09 -28.66 38.52
N VAL A 13 -36.67 -28.25 37.39
CA VAL A 13 -36.09 -27.49 36.29
C VAL A 13 -35.69 -26.09 36.76
N GLY A 14 -34.50 -25.65 36.38
CA GLY A 14 -34.03 -24.28 36.54
C GLY A 14 -33.02 -23.96 35.46
N LEU A 15 -33.52 -23.58 34.27
CA LEU A 15 -32.74 -22.93 33.23
C LEU A 15 -31.89 -21.82 33.84
N ILE A 16 -30.58 -21.90 33.68
CA ILE A 16 -29.78 -20.76 33.25
C ILE A 16 -28.69 -21.32 32.32
N ALA A 17 -29.07 -21.57 31.07
CA ALA A 17 -28.13 -21.53 29.96
C ALA A 17 -27.76 -20.07 29.70
N PHE A 18 -26.99 -19.44 30.60
CA PHE A 18 -26.14 -18.32 30.17
C PHE A 18 -25.00 -18.97 29.41
N GLY A 19 -25.27 -19.26 28.13
CA GLY A 19 -24.19 -19.41 27.16
C GLY A 19 -23.26 -18.23 27.38
N CYS A 20 -22.03 -18.51 27.79
CA CYS A 20 -20.96 -17.52 27.76
C CYS A 20 -20.83 -17.10 26.30
N LYS A 21 -21.58 -16.08 25.87
CA LYS A 21 -21.24 -15.32 24.67
C LYS A 21 -19.89 -14.71 25.00
N LYS A 22 -18.83 -15.40 24.56
CA LYS A 22 -17.48 -14.85 24.52
C LYS A 22 -17.65 -13.47 23.91
N ALA A 23 -17.26 -12.41 24.64
CA ALA A 23 -17.34 -11.06 24.11
C ALA A 23 -16.70 -11.09 22.72
N ALA A 24 -17.46 -10.70 21.69
CA ALA A 24 -16.89 -10.64 20.35
C ALA A 24 -15.69 -9.68 20.44
N PRO A 25 -14.54 -10.05 19.86
CA PRO A 25 -13.41 -9.13 19.81
C PRO A 25 -13.90 -7.80 19.23
N THR A 26 -13.48 -6.69 19.84
CA THR A 26 -13.80 -5.35 19.35
C THR A 26 -13.32 -5.26 17.91
N ALA A 27 -14.23 -4.94 16.98
CA ALA A 27 -13.87 -4.78 15.58
C ALA A 27 -12.78 -3.71 15.44
N PHE A 28 -11.72 -4.06 14.73
CA PHE A 28 -10.62 -3.16 14.42
C PHE A 28 -10.73 -2.71 12.97
N MET A 29 -10.64 -1.40 12.75
CA MET A 29 -10.82 -0.79 11.44
C MET A 29 -9.53 -0.08 11.02
N ARG A 30 -9.06 -0.36 9.81
CA ARG A 30 -7.86 0.21 9.19
C ARG A 30 -8.27 0.84 7.88
N GLY A 31 -7.63 1.94 7.51
CA GLY A 31 -7.87 2.54 6.20
C GLY A 31 -6.62 3.19 5.66
N LEU A 32 -6.52 3.23 4.35
CA LEU A 32 -5.49 3.93 3.59
C LEU A 32 -6.21 4.62 2.44
N SER A 33 -5.91 5.89 2.22
CA SER A 33 -6.38 6.64 1.07
C SER A 33 -5.20 7.36 0.47
N MET A 34 -4.99 7.18 -0.83
CA MET A 34 -3.82 7.70 -1.52
C MET A 34 -4.21 8.44 -2.78
N TYR A 35 -3.56 9.57 -2.98
CA TYR A 35 -3.52 10.27 -4.25
C TYR A 35 -2.19 9.95 -4.93
N TYR A 36 -2.25 9.59 -6.21
CA TYR A 36 -1.08 9.36 -7.05
C TYR A 36 -1.03 10.39 -8.15
N ALA A 37 0.13 11.03 -8.29
CA ALA A 37 0.51 11.78 -9.47
C ALA A 37 1.69 11.06 -10.14
N THR A 38 1.45 10.55 -11.35
CA THR A 38 2.45 9.90 -12.20
C THR A 38 2.60 10.71 -13.50
N PRO A 39 3.61 10.42 -14.33
CA PRO A 39 3.74 11.05 -15.64
C PRO A 39 2.52 10.86 -16.55
N GLU A 40 1.81 9.75 -16.41
CA GLU A 40 0.65 9.36 -17.22
C GLU A 40 -0.66 10.00 -16.73
N GLY A 41 -0.68 10.53 -15.50
CA GLY A 41 -1.82 11.26 -14.97
C GLY A 41 -1.99 11.08 -13.47
N THR A 42 -3.24 11.22 -13.02
CA THR A 42 -3.57 11.20 -11.59
C THR A 42 -4.68 10.21 -11.31
N TYR A 43 -4.49 9.39 -10.28
CA TYR A 43 -5.49 8.43 -9.81
C TYR A 43 -5.50 8.37 -8.29
N THR A 44 -6.52 7.70 -7.76
CA THR A 44 -6.72 7.59 -6.30
C THR A 44 -7.00 6.16 -5.93
N TRP A 45 -6.37 5.71 -4.85
CA TRP A 45 -6.52 4.36 -4.35
C TRP A 45 -6.95 4.39 -2.89
N HIS A 46 -7.90 3.54 -2.53
CA HIS A 46 -8.38 3.45 -1.17
C HIS A 46 -8.47 1.99 -0.75
N SER A 47 -7.99 1.70 0.45
CA SER A 47 -8.09 0.40 1.08
C SER A 47 -8.66 0.56 2.48
N LEU A 48 -9.58 -0.31 2.87
CA LEU A 48 -10.28 -0.29 4.14
C LEU A 48 -10.37 -1.73 4.68
N GLY A 49 -9.73 -2.02 5.79
CA GLY A 49 -9.85 -3.30 6.48
C GLY A 49 -10.76 -3.21 7.70
N ILE A 50 -11.65 -4.19 7.91
CA ILE A 50 -12.45 -4.32 9.13
C ILE A 50 -12.42 -5.76 9.62
N GLU A 51 -11.93 -5.94 10.84
CA GLU A 51 -11.84 -7.23 11.51
C GLU A 51 -13.11 -7.52 12.33
N ALA A 52 -13.38 -8.80 12.63
CA ALA A 52 -14.51 -9.26 13.45
C ALA A 52 -15.91 -8.87 12.93
N VAL A 53 -16.07 -8.83 11.60
CA VAL A 53 -17.34 -8.64 10.90
C VAL A 53 -18.00 -10.00 10.64
N SER A 54 -19.32 -10.07 10.74
CA SER A 54 -20.11 -11.24 10.35
C SER A 54 -19.91 -11.54 8.86
N PRO A 55 -19.60 -12.80 8.49
CA PRO A 55 -19.43 -13.18 7.08
C PRO A 55 -20.76 -13.17 6.31
N ASN A 56 -21.89 -13.03 6.99
CA ASN A 56 -23.22 -13.05 6.38
C ASN A 56 -23.62 -11.69 5.78
N TYR A 57 -22.84 -10.64 6.01
CA TYR A 57 -23.19 -9.27 5.65
C TYR A 57 -22.02 -8.52 5.03
N THR A 58 -22.22 -7.99 3.82
CA THR A 58 -21.31 -7.01 3.23
C THR A 58 -21.47 -5.66 3.96
N PRO A 59 -20.39 -5.06 4.49
CA PRO A 59 -20.44 -3.73 5.08
C PRO A 59 -20.90 -2.68 4.08
N GLN A 60 -21.50 -1.61 4.60
CA GLN A 60 -21.80 -0.42 3.83
C GLN A 60 -20.76 0.65 4.17
N VAL A 61 -19.96 1.03 3.18
CA VAL A 61 -18.93 2.07 3.31
C VAL A 61 -19.45 3.38 2.73
N ASN A 62 -19.23 4.47 3.45
CA ASN A 62 -19.53 5.83 3.02
C ASN A 62 -18.30 6.71 3.19
N ILE A 63 -17.90 7.43 2.13
CA ILE A 63 -16.77 8.36 2.15
C ILE A 63 -17.28 9.74 1.72
N ASN A 64 -17.23 10.72 2.61
CA ASN A 64 -17.71 12.09 2.38
C ASN A 64 -19.14 12.15 1.79
N GLY A 65 -20.03 11.25 2.22
CA GLY A 65 -21.41 11.17 1.74
C GLY A 65 -21.62 10.23 0.56
N TYR A 66 -20.57 9.84 -0.17
CA TYR A 66 -20.65 8.86 -1.25
C TYR A 66 -20.75 7.44 -0.69
N VAL A 67 -21.81 6.70 -1.04
CA VAL A 67 -21.98 5.29 -0.66
C VAL A 67 -21.27 4.43 -1.69
N VAL A 68 -20.30 3.65 -1.24
CA VAL A 68 -19.53 2.74 -2.09
C VAL A 68 -20.44 1.60 -2.57
N PRO A 69 -20.52 1.34 -3.88
CA PRO A 69 -21.27 0.20 -4.42
C PRO A 69 -20.73 -1.12 -3.85
N LYS A 70 -21.63 -2.06 -3.54
CA LYS A 70 -21.26 -3.32 -2.87
C LYS A 70 -20.36 -4.20 -3.72
N GLU A 71 -20.52 -4.13 -5.03
CA GLU A 71 -19.71 -4.82 -6.03
C GLU A 71 -18.23 -4.39 -6.00
N ASN A 72 -17.94 -3.19 -5.49
CA ASN A 72 -16.58 -2.66 -5.37
C ASN A 72 -15.97 -2.94 -3.99
N ILE A 73 -16.65 -3.76 -3.18
CA ILE A 73 -16.23 -4.16 -1.84
C ILE A 73 -15.84 -5.64 -1.94
N SER A 74 -14.55 -5.93 -2.06
CA SER A 74 -14.06 -7.31 -2.22
C SER A 74 -14.13 -8.11 -0.92
N GLU A 75 -14.67 -9.34 -0.98
CA GLU A 75 -14.76 -10.27 0.15
C GLU A 75 -13.44 -11.02 0.38
N GLY A 76 -12.44 -10.33 0.92
CA GLY A 76 -11.28 -10.96 1.56
C GLY A 76 -11.38 -10.75 3.07
N PHE A 77 -11.23 -11.82 3.88
CA PHE A 77 -11.20 -11.69 5.34
C PHE A 77 -10.31 -10.50 5.75
N ALA A 78 -10.95 -9.46 6.31
CA ALA A 78 -10.35 -8.26 6.87
C ALA A 78 -9.76 -7.19 5.93
N ASN A 79 -9.85 -7.27 4.59
CA ASN A 79 -9.34 -6.22 3.68
C ASN A 79 -10.31 -5.95 2.51
N TYR A 80 -11.00 -4.82 2.54
CA TYR A 80 -11.71 -4.27 1.39
C TYR A 80 -10.75 -3.36 0.61
N SER A 81 -10.39 -3.70 -0.62
CA SER A 81 -9.74 -2.75 -1.54
C SER A 81 -10.84 -2.10 -2.37
N ILE A 82 -10.86 -0.77 -2.42
CA ILE A 82 -11.75 -0.02 -3.29
C ILE A 82 -10.87 0.60 -4.37
N ASP A 83 -10.77 -0.12 -5.49
CA ASP A 83 -10.03 0.36 -6.65
C ASP A 83 -10.92 1.34 -7.44
N ASP A 84 -10.34 2.50 -7.79
CA ASP A 84 -10.74 3.50 -8.80
C ASP A 84 -12.24 3.89 -8.94
N THR A 85 -13.07 3.64 -7.93
CA THR A 85 -14.53 3.87 -7.96
C THR A 85 -15.03 4.87 -6.92
N LEU A 86 -14.09 5.50 -6.20
CA LEU A 86 -14.37 6.56 -5.24
C LEU A 86 -14.28 7.95 -5.89
N PRO A 87 -14.86 9.00 -5.28
CA PRO A 87 -14.62 10.36 -5.72
C PRO A 87 -13.12 10.63 -5.72
N LYS A 88 -12.60 11.13 -6.85
CA LYS A 88 -11.20 11.56 -6.95
C LYS A 88 -10.91 12.54 -5.82
N VAL A 89 -10.03 12.14 -4.92
CA VAL A 89 -9.50 12.99 -3.84
C VAL A 89 -8.28 13.76 -4.34
N SER A 90 -7.96 14.88 -3.70
CA SER A 90 -6.76 15.66 -4.00
C SER A 90 -5.85 15.77 -2.78
N PRO A 91 -4.58 16.15 -2.95
CA PRO A 91 -3.70 16.46 -1.83
C PRO A 91 -4.36 17.45 -0.84
N ASN A 92 -4.02 17.36 0.44
CA ASN A 92 -4.60 18.18 1.53
C ASN A 92 -6.13 18.03 1.76
N THR A 93 -6.77 17.00 1.19
CA THR A 93 -8.20 16.74 1.44
C THR A 93 -8.40 15.97 2.73
N ASP A 94 -9.45 16.33 3.47
CA ASP A 94 -9.97 15.52 4.59
C ASP A 94 -11.12 14.62 4.12
N LEU A 95 -11.05 13.34 4.47
CA LEU A 95 -12.04 12.32 4.15
C LEU A 95 -12.69 11.84 5.43
N GLN A 96 -14.00 12.01 5.54
CA GLN A 96 -14.81 11.35 6.54
C GLN A 96 -15.26 9.99 6.01
N VAL A 97 -14.75 8.93 6.62
CA VAL A 97 -15.16 7.55 6.37
C VAL A 97 -16.15 7.12 7.44
N LYS A 98 -17.26 6.52 7.03
CA LYS A 98 -18.25 5.87 7.89
C LYS A 98 -18.52 4.48 7.37
N VAL A 99 -18.53 3.50 8.26
CA VAL A 99 -18.79 2.11 7.89
C VAL A 99 -19.86 1.54 8.81
N THR A 100 -20.93 1.06 8.18
CA THR A 100 -21.96 0.27 8.85
C THR A 100 -21.68 -1.19 8.60
N TYR A 101 -21.55 -2.00 9.65
CA TYR A 101 -21.25 -3.43 9.56
C TYR A 101 -22.05 -4.23 10.60
N TYR A 102 -22.01 -5.55 10.51
CA TYR A 102 -22.56 -6.44 11.53
C TYR A 102 -21.40 -7.16 12.21
N ASP A 103 -21.35 -7.17 13.54
CA ASP A 103 -20.32 -7.93 14.27
C ASP A 103 -20.59 -9.44 14.22
N LEU A 104 -19.68 -10.27 14.75
CA LEU A 104 -19.83 -11.73 14.80
C LEU A 104 -21.09 -12.24 15.56
N ASN A 105 -21.81 -11.38 16.28
CA ASN A 105 -23.09 -11.70 16.92
C ASN A 105 -24.29 -11.21 16.10
N ASP A 106 -24.09 -10.83 14.84
CA ASP A 106 -25.07 -10.22 13.95
C ASP A 106 -25.71 -8.96 14.55
N SER A 107 -24.97 -8.22 15.37
CA SER A 107 -25.38 -6.91 15.87
C SER A 107 -24.89 -5.83 14.92
N LYS A 108 -25.81 -4.98 14.45
CA LYS A 108 -25.47 -3.81 13.64
C LYS A 108 -24.58 -2.85 14.44
N LYS A 109 -23.47 -2.44 13.84
CA LYS A 109 -22.48 -1.49 14.36
C LYS A 109 -22.17 -0.41 13.33
N GLU A 110 -21.63 0.69 13.83
CA GLU A 110 -21.09 1.77 13.03
C GLU A 110 -19.70 2.13 13.53
N ALA A 111 -18.81 2.45 12.60
CA ALA A 111 -17.49 2.98 12.88
C ALA A 111 -17.22 4.17 11.96
N SER A 112 -16.45 5.14 12.42
CA SER A 112 -16.09 6.30 11.63
C SER A 112 -14.63 6.69 11.84
N ALA A 113 -14.08 7.36 10.85
CA ALA A 113 -12.74 7.92 10.89
C ALA A 113 -12.63 9.15 10.00
N ASN A 114 -11.65 9.99 10.31
CA ASN A 114 -11.22 11.08 9.44
C ASN A 114 -9.82 10.76 8.93
N ILE A 115 -9.63 10.79 7.62
CA ILE A 115 -8.35 10.58 6.94
C ILE A 115 -7.93 11.90 6.34
N LYS A 116 -6.74 12.38 6.69
CA LYS A 116 -6.17 13.58 6.08
C LYS A 116 -5.14 13.16 5.05
N LEU A 117 -5.31 13.60 3.81
CA LEU A 117 -4.32 13.41 2.76
C LEU A 117 -3.19 14.41 2.95
N ALA A 118 -1.95 13.94 2.83
CA ALA A 118 -0.77 14.78 2.93
C ALA A 118 -0.70 15.82 1.78
N PRO A 119 0.15 16.85 1.90
CA PRO A 119 0.56 17.61 0.73
C PRO A 119 1.38 16.74 -0.23
N GLU A 120 1.30 17.03 -1.53
CA GLU A 120 2.11 16.34 -2.53
C GLU A 120 3.62 16.55 -2.30
N PRO A 121 4.46 15.54 -2.51
CA PRO A 121 5.91 15.70 -2.47
C PRO A 121 6.38 16.76 -3.47
N ALA A 122 6.86 17.89 -2.95
CA ALA A 122 7.43 18.96 -3.75
C ALA A 122 8.86 18.64 -4.14
N GLY A 123 9.32 19.17 -5.28
CA GLY A 123 10.71 19.03 -5.72
C GLY A 123 11.15 17.59 -5.99
N PHE A 124 10.20 16.68 -6.23
CA PHE A 124 10.51 15.30 -6.58
C PHE A 124 11.35 15.25 -7.85
N SER A 125 12.43 14.48 -7.82
CA SER A 125 13.26 14.21 -8.99
C SER A 125 13.83 12.80 -8.93
N LEU A 126 13.79 12.11 -10.07
CA LEU A 126 14.47 10.85 -10.31
C LEU A 126 15.55 11.07 -11.38
N SER A 127 16.75 10.55 -11.14
CA SER A 127 17.81 10.54 -12.16
C SER A 127 18.67 9.29 -12.06
N ILE A 128 19.22 8.86 -13.19
CA ILE A 128 20.23 7.80 -13.23
C ILE A 128 21.49 8.37 -13.87
N THR A 129 22.58 8.48 -13.10
CA THR A 129 23.86 8.99 -13.58
C THR A 129 24.95 7.99 -13.28
N SER A 130 25.67 7.51 -14.29
CA SER A 130 26.78 6.56 -14.13
C SER A 130 26.41 5.32 -13.29
N GLY A 131 25.20 4.78 -13.49
CA GLY A 131 24.69 3.63 -12.73
C GLY A 131 24.25 3.92 -11.29
N GLN A 132 24.21 5.19 -10.88
CA GLN A 132 23.63 5.65 -9.62
C GLN A 132 22.22 6.18 -9.85
N VAL A 133 21.24 5.59 -9.18
CA VAL A 133 19.84 6.01 -9.12
C VAL A 133 19.69 6.96 -7.95
N ASN A 134 19.33 8.22 -8.24
CA ASN A 134 19.10 9.24 -7.23
C ASN A 134 17.63 9.64 -7.23
N VAL A 135 17.02 9.54 -6.05
CA VAL A 135 15.66 10.01 -5.80
C VAL A 135 15.74 11.12 -4.77
N ALA A 136 15.19 12.29 -5.08
CA ALA A 136 15.21 13.44 -4.18
C ALA A 136 13.83 14.10 -4.10
N TRP A 137 13.59 14.81 -3.00
CA TRP A 137 12.38 15.56 -2.72
C TRP A 137 12.72 16.76 -1.82
N ALA A 138 11.80 17.73 -1.73
CA ALA A 138 11.97 18.87 -0.84
C ALA A 138 11.71 18.50 0.62
N GLN A 139 12.38 19.19 1.55
CA GLN A 139 12.07 19.09 2.97
C GLN A 139 10.60 19.41 3.23
N VAL A 140 9.97 18.68 4.14
CA VAL A 140 8.54 18.81 4.45
C VAL A 140 8.32 19.35 5.87
N ASP A 141 7.19 20.02 6.09
CA ASP A 141 6.78 20.45 7.43
C ASP A 141 6.35 19.22 8.26
N PRO A 142 7.04 18.90 9.37
CA PRO A 142 6.68 17.77 10.24
C PRO A 142 5.30 17.92 10.90
N LYS A 143 4.68 19.11 10.86
CA LYS A 143 3.28 19.31 11.28
C LYS A 143 2.27 18.85 10.22
N ALA A 144 2.68 18.78 8.96
CA ALA A 144 1.82 18.41 7.84
C ALA A 144 2.05 16.97 7.36
N VAL A 145 3.23 16.40 7.63
CA VAL A 145 3.64 15.06 7.19
C VAL A 145 4.20 14.29 8.39
N SER A 146 3.71 13.06 8.58
CA SER A 146 4.13 12.17 9.68
C SER A 146 5.30 11.27 9.30
N PHE A 147 5.41 10.89 8.03
CA PHE A 147 6.50 10.06 7.49
C PHE A 147 6.59 10.23 5.97
N ILE A 148 7.73 9.85 5.40
CA ILE A 148 7.98 9.79 3.97
C ILE A 148 8.19 8.34 3.56
N GLY A 149 7.49 7.87 2.53
CA GLY A 149 7.80 6.60 1.87
C GLY A 149 8.62 6.85 0.61
N VAL A 150 9.61 6.00 0.32
CA VAL A 150 10.31 6.01 -0.97
C VAL A 150 10.29 4.61 -1.54
N PHE A 151 9.81 4.48 -2.76
CA PHE A 151 9.61 3.23 -3.49
C PHE A 151 10.43 3.33 -4.78
N VAL A 152 11.16 2.28 -5.11
CA VAL A 152 12.01 2.22 -6.29
C VAL A 152 11.91 0.83 -6.89
N ASP A 153 11.33 0.76 -8.08
CA ASP A 153 11.23 -0.44 -8.89
C ASP A 153 12.22 -0.36 -10.05
N ALA A 154 12.85 -1.48 -10.39
CA ALA A 154 13.81 -1.55 -11.49
C ALA A 154 13.55 -2.78 -12.36
N SER A 155 13.48 -2.54 -13.68
CA SER A 155 13.55 -3.55 -14.72
C SER A 155 14.93 -3.49 -15.36
N CYS A 156 15.71 -4.56 -15.21
CA CYS A 156 17.12 -4.62 -15.61
C CYS A 156 17.36 -5.67 -16.70
N LEU A 157 18.37 -5.42 -17.54
CA LEU A 157 18.83 -6.32 -18.60
C LEU A 157 20.36 -6.39 -18.60
N ASP A 158 20.94 -7.57 -18.80
CA ASP A 158 22.38 -7.74 -19.13
C ASP A 158 22.64 -7.91 -20.64
N ALA A 159 23.91 -8.09 -20.98
CA ALA A 159 24.38 -8.33 -22.34
C ALA A 159 23.86 -9.64 -22.96
N ASP A 160 23.46 -10.61 -22.12
CA ASP A 160 22.90 -11.90 -22.54
C ASP A 160 21.37 -11.86 -22.64
N TYR A 161 20.77 -10.67 -22.47
CA TYR A 161 19.32 -10.43 -22.47
C TYR A 161 18.56 -11.12 -21.33
N ASN A 162 19.25 -11.47 -20.24
CA ASN A 162 18.56 -11.89 -19.02
C ASN A 162 17.80 -10.69 -18.44
N TYR A 163 16.60 -10.95 -17.94
CA TYR A 163 15.71 -9.95 -17.39
C TYR A 163 15.49 -10.16 -15.90
N GLN A 164 15.53 -9.08 -15.14
CA GLN A 164 15.18 -9.04 -13.72
C GLN A 164 14.22 -7.89 -13.48
N TYR A 165 13.25 -8.15 -12.61
CA TYR A 165 12.46 -7.12 -11.94
C TYR A 165 12.81 -7.14 -10.46
N ALA A 166 13.07 -5.97 -9.90
CA ALA A 166 13.40 -5.80 -8.50
C ALA A 166 12.63 -4.62 -7.91
N GLN A 167 12.38 -4.70 -6.61
CA GLN A 167 11.70 -3.67 -5.84
C GLN A 167 12.51 -3.33 -4.61
N TRP A 168 12.60 -2.05 -4.31
CA TRP A 168 13.21 -1.52 -3.10
C TRP A 168 12.29 -0.47 -2.51
N ASP A 169 11.96 -0.63 -1.24
CA ASP A 169 11.09 0.29 -0.53
C ASP A 169 11.69 0.66 0.82
N THR A 170 11.52 1.92 1.22
CA THR A 170 11.85 2.38 2.56
C THR A 170 10.82 3.36 3.10
N ILE A 171 10.69 3.40 4.42
CA ILE A 171 9.89 4.39 5.13
C ILE A 171 10.80 5.19 6.05
N LEU A 172 10.87 6.49 5.79
CA LEU A 172 11.63 7.48 6.51
C LEU A 172 10.70 8.22 7.47
N THR A 173 10.94 8.07 8.76
CA THR A 173 10.10 8.68 9.81
C THR A 173 10.66 10.00 10.31
N ASP A 174 11.96 10.20 10.14
CA ASP A 174 12.59 11.49 10.37
C ASP A 174 12.49 12.34 9.09
N VAL A 175 11.36 13.04 8.98
CA VAL A 175 11.08 13.90 7.82
C VAL A 175 11.93 15.18 7.79
N GLN A 176 12.71 15.46 8.84
CA GLN A 176 13.57 16.65 8.90
C GLN A 176 14.95 16.40 8.33
N GLU A 177 15.46 15.17 8.42
CA GLU A 177 16.86 14.85 8.10
C GLU A 177 17.07 14.37 6.66
N ALA A 178 16.10 13.68 6.05
CA ALA A 178 16.26 13.05 4.75
C ALA A 178 15.46 13.73 3.64
N THR A 179 16.16 14.14 2.58
CA THR A 179 15.59 14.73 1.35
C THR A 179 16.01 14.00 0.08
N SER A 180 16.77 12.91 0.20
CA SER A 180 17.21 12.11 -0.93
C SER A 180 17.69 10.73 -0.51
N ILE A 181 17.62 9.79 -1.44
CA ILE A 181 18.32 8.50 -1.38
C ILE A 181 19.14 8.29 -2.66
N SER A 182 20.18 7.48 -2.55
CA SER A 182 21.02 7.08 -3.67
C SER A 182 21.21 5.57 -3.62
N LEU A 183 20.90 4.89 -4.72
CA LEU A 183 21.00 3.45 -4.88
C LEU A 183 21.85 3.14 -6.10
N THR A 184 22.67 2.10 -6.04
CA THR A 184 23.38 1.65 -7.24
C THR A 184 22.48 0.73 -8.05
N LEU A 185 22.63 0.71 -9.38
CA LEU A 185 22.00 -0.33 -10.20
C LEU A 185 22.44 -1.73 -9.79
N GLY A 186 23.66 -1.92 -9.26
CA GLY A 186 24.06 -3.23 -8.70
C GLY A 186 23.29 -3.61 -7.43
N THR A 187 22.77 -2.64 -6.67
CA THR A 187 21.91 -2.89 -5.51
C THR A 187 20.49 -3.23 -5.94
N LEU A 188 19.99 -2.57 -7.00
CA LEU A 188 18.64 -2.79 -7.51
C LEU A 188 18.56 -4.02 -8.42
N CYS A 189 19.59 -4.30 -9.20
CA CYS A 189 19.66 -5.36 -10.21
C CYS A 189 20.61 -6.48 -9.75
N ASP A 190 20.62 -6.82 -8.47
CA ASP A 190 21.62 -7.71 -7.85
C ASP A 190 21.72 -9.12 -8.46
N GLU A 191 20.65 -9.66 -9.04
CA GLU A 191 20.66 -10.94 -9.74
C GLU A 191 21.29 -10.85 -11.15
N ILE A 192 21.36 -9.63 -11.71
CA ILE A 192 22.02 -9.33 -12.98
C ILE A 192 23.35 -8.64 -12.67
N GLY A 193 24.40 -9.44 -12.49
CA GLY A 193 25.71 -8.99 -11.98
C GLY A 193 26.34 -7.80 -12.72
N ASP A 194 26.03 -7.59 -14.01
CA ASP A 194 26.45 -6.43 -14.80
C ASP A 194 25.28 -5.94 -15.70
N PRO A 195 24.39 -5.05 -15.21
CA PRO A 195 23.29 -4.54 -16.02
C PRO A 195 23.83 -3.64 -17.14
N VAL A 196 23.34 -3.84 -18.37
CA VAL A 196 23.65 -3.01 -19.54
C VAL A 196 22.54 -2.02 -19.87
N ALA A 197 21.33 -2.27 -19.37
CA ALA A 197 20.20 -1.35 -19.43
C ALA A 197 19.32 -1.50 -18.19
N ALA A 198 18.72 -0.40 -17.76
CA ALA A 198 17.73 -0.39 -16.69
C ALA A 198 16.65 0.66 -16.97
N ARG A 199 15.39 0.32 -16.65
CA ARG A 199 14.31 1.28 -16.44
C ARG A 199 13.96 1.25 -14.97
N VAL A 200 14.00 2.41 -14.35
CA VAL A 200 13.66 2.59 -12.95
C VAL A 200 12.39 3.43 -12.87
N GLU A 201 11.45 2.98 -12.07
CA GLU A 201 10.35 3.79 -11.58
C GLU A 201 10.64 4.12 -10.12
N ALA A 202 10.51 5.39 -9.74
CA ALA A 202 10.61 5.77 -8.35
C ALA A 202 9.42 6.61 -7.94
N ALA A 203 9.01 6.45 -6.69
CA ALA A 203 7.93 7.21 -6.10
C ALA A 203 8.34 7.71 -4.71
N VAL A 204 7.96 8.94 -4.39
CA VAL A 204 8.01 9.48 -3.02
C VAL A 204 6.58 9.66 -2.56
N MET A 205 6.31 9.29 -1.30
CA MET A 205 5.03 9.47 -0.63
C MET A 205 5.21 10.38 0.57
N ASN A 206 4.40 11.42 0.68
CA ASN A 206 4.14 12.06 1.97
C ASN A 206 2.96 11.35 2.64
N GLY A 207 3.15 10.88 3.87
CA GLY A 207 2.14 10.17 4.65
C GLY A 207 1.70 10.94 5.89
N VAL A 208 0.40 10.88 6.20
CA VAL A 208 -0.18 11.34 7.47
C VAL A 208 -0.86 10.17 8.15
N GLY A 209 -0.56 9.96 9.42
CA GLY A 209 -1.21 8.97 10.27
C GLY A 209 -0.32 8.54 11.43
N PRO A 210 -0.86 7.74 12.37
CA PRO A 210 -0.13 7.27 13.54
C PRO A 210 0.92 6.23 13.11
N TRP A 211 2.16 6.66 12.89
CA TRP A 211 3.29 5.76 12.67
C TRP A 211 4.03 5.50 13.99
N SER A 212 4.26 4.23 14.35
CA SER A 212 4.93 3.86 15.62
C SER A 212 6.32 3.23 15.47
N GLY A 213 6.92 3.27 14.28
CA GLY A 213 8.34 2.93 14.08
C GLY A 213 8.60 1.65 13.27
N ALA A 214 9.85 1.54 12.82
CA ALA A 214 10.35 0.78 11.67
C ALA A 214 10.52 -0.76 11.84
N LYS A 215 9.69 -1.46 12.61
CA LYS A 215 9.79 -2.94 12.68
C LYS A 215 8.96 -3.69 11.66
N ASP A 216 8.25 -2.94 10.84
CA ASP A 216 7.31 -3.47 9.90
C ASP A 216 7.57 -2.80 8.55
N ASN A 217 7.94 -3.60 7.55
CA ASN A 217 7.93 -3.22 6.14
C ASN A 217 6.55 -2.59 5.80
N LEU A 218 6.34 -2.01 4.61
CA LEU A 218 5.00 -1.58 4.15
C LEU A 218 3.90 -2.64 4.34
N LYS A 219 4.27 -3.93 4.45
CA LYS A 219 3.41 -5.06 4.80
C LYS A 219 2.94 -5.12 6.27
N GLY A 220 3.51 -4.35 7.19
CA GLY A 220 3.19 -4.35 8.62
C GLY A 220 2.81 -2.97 9.16
N ILE A 221 2.18 -2.12 8.36
CA ILE A 221 1.46 -0.95 8.88
C ILE A 221 0.36 -1.45 9.85
N VAL A 222 0.67 -1.49 11.16
CA VAL A 222 -0.25 -1.93 12.21
C VAL A 222 -0.98 -0.72 12.80
N GLY A 223 -2.09 -0.36 12.15
CA GLY A 223 -3.24 0.31 12.77
C GLY A 223 -3.48 1.78 12.44
N GLN A 224 -4.77 2.13 12.31
CA GLN A 224 -5.36 3.48 12.18
C GLN A 224 -5.02 4.27 10.91
N TYR A 225 -6.03 4.39 10.04
CA TYR A 225 -6.24 5.43 9.04
C TYR A 225 -5.07 6.33 8.61
N TYR A 226 -4.60 6.09 7.39
CA TYR A 226 -3.53 6.84 6.76
C TYR A 226 -3.98 7.56 5.49
N GLY A 227 -3.47 8.76 5.29
CA GLY A 227 -3.58 9.49 4.04
C GLY A 227 -2.22 9.67 3.40
N GLY A 228 -2.05 9.20 2.18
CA GLY A 228 -0.82 9.28 1.42
C GLY A 228 -0.96 10.17 0.20
N THR A 229 0.10 10.87 -0.18
CA THR A 229 0.15 11.57 -1.46
C THR A 229 1.48 11.26 -2.11
N ILE A 230 1.40 10.66 -3.30
CA ILE A 230 2.50 10.03 -4.00
C ILE A 230 2.79 10.81 -5.27
N ARG A 231 4.09 11.01 -5.51
CA ARG A 231 4.60 11.47 -6.80
C ARG A 231 5.60 10.47 -7.33
N SER A 232 5.41 10.01 -8.56
CA SER A 232 6.33 9.09 -9.23
C SER A 232 6.82 9.65 -10.56
N ASP A 233 7.92 9.08 -11.03
CA ASP A 233 8.47 9.29 -12.37
C ASP A 233 9.32 8.09 -12.75
N THR A 234 9.74 8.03 -14.01
CA THR A 234 10.57 6.97 -14.56
C THR A 234 11.86 7.53 -15.16
N ALA A 235 12.93 6.78 -15.05
CA ALA A 235 14.21 7.09 -15.67
C ALA A 235 14.81 5.84 -16.28
N SER A 236 15.49 6.00 -17.40
CA SER A 236 16.16 4.90 -18.09
C SER A 236 17.65 5.16 -18.18
N TRP A 237 18.43 4.09 -18.13
CA TRP A 237 19.87 4.10 -18.26
C TRP A 237 20.34 2.98 -19.18
N VAL A 238 21.38 3.27 -19.95
CA VAL A 238 22.08 2.30 -20.80
C VAL A 238 23.58 2.52 -20.61
N ALA A 239 24.34 1.43 -20.49
CA ALA A 239 25.79 1.48 -20.35
C ALA A 239 26.45 2.19 -21.54
N SER A 240 27.43 3.06 -21.27
CA SER A 240 28.08 3.92 -22.27
C SER A 240 29.09 3.19 -23.16
N THR A 241 29.51 1.99 -22.80
CA THR A 241 30.32 1.13 -23.67
C THR A 241 29.41 0.61 -24.77
N THR A 242 29.78 0.87 -26.02
CA THR A 242 29.20 0.27 -27.22
C THR A 242 29.28 -1.25 -27.08
N TYR A 243 28.25 -1.84 -26.49
CA TYR A 243 28.03 -3.26 -26.62
C TYR A 243 27.72 -3.48 -28.09
N THR A 244 28.64 -4.13 -28.79
CA THR A 244 28.35 -4.74 -30.09
C THR A 244 27.34 -5.83 -29.79
N LEU A 245 26.06 -5.46 -29.78
CA LEU A 245 24.96 -6.42 -29.82
C LEU A 245 25.32 -7.37 -30.97
N PRO A 246 25.46 -8.69 -30.72
CA PRO A 246 25.78 -9.61 -31.80
C PRO A 246 24.81 -9.34 -32.93
N GLU A 247 25.34 -9.12 -34.14
CA GLU A 247 24.55 -8.88 -35.34
C GLU A 247 23.53 -10.01 -35.48
N TYR A 248 22.31 -9.78 -34.99
CA TYR A 248 21.17 -10.50 -35.50
C TYR A 248 20.94 -9.92 -36.90
N PRO A 249 21.08 -10.73 -37.96
CA PRO A 249 20.81 -10.25 -39.30
C PRO A 249 19.35 -9.80 -39.33
N ASN A 250 19.14 -8.49 -39.54
CA ASN A 250 17.86 -7.81 -39.81
C ASN A 250 17.18 -7.02 -38.67
N LEU A 251 17.83 -6.64 -37.58
CA LEU A 251 17.24 -5.66 -36.65
C LEU A 251 18.16 -4.44 -36.46
N ASP A 252 17.74 -3.31 -37.01
CA ASP A 252 18.43 -2.03 -36.83
C ASP A 252 18.34 -1.57 -35.35
N ILE A 253 19.30 -0.76 -34.90
CA ILE A 253 19.38 -0.20 -33.53
C ILE A 253 18.06 0.44 -33.08
N ASN A 254 17.31 1.09 -33.98
CA ASN A 254 16.02 1.68 -33.65
C ASN A 254 14.94 0.63 -33.41
N SER A 255 15.02 -0.54 -34.03
CA SER A 255 14.10 -1.66 -33.83
C SER A 255 14.38 -2.39 -32.51
N LEU A 256 15.65 -2.44 -32.09
CA LEU A 256 16.06 -3.01 -30.80
C LEU A 256 15.75 -2.05 -29.65
N LEU A 257 16.01 -0.74 -29.82
CA LEU A 257 15.54 0.29 -28.90
C LEU A 257 14.02 0.34 -28.83
N ARG A 258 13.28 0.12 -29.93
CA ARG A 258 11.81 0.02 -29.94
C ARG A 258 11.30 -1.27 -29.29
N ARG A 259 12.07 -2.35 -29.32
CA ARG A 259 11.78 -3.58 -28.56
C ARG A 259 12.11 -3.44 -27.09
N VAL A 260 13.20 -2.76 -26.73
CA VAL A 260 13.52 -2.43 -25.34
C VAL A 260 12.50 -1.44 -24.80
N LYS A 261 12.11 -0.42 -25.57
CA LYS A 261 10.97 0.47 -25.29
C LYS A 261 9.63 -0.29 -25.23
N GLY A 262 9.41 -1.27 -26.11
CA GLY A 262 8.20 -2.10 -26.13
C GLY A 262 8.15 -3.19 -25.05
N LEU A 263 9.30 -3.66 -24.57
CA LEU A 263 9.44 -4.63 -23.47
C LEU A 263 9.46 -3.92 -22.11
N LEU A 264 9.96 -2.68 -22.06
CA LEU A 264 9.96 -1.81 -20.87
C LEU A 264 8.70 -0.92 -20.79
N GLY A 265 7.76 -1.08 -21.72
CA GLY A 265 6.46 -0.40 -21.74
C GLY A 265 6.54 1.10 -22.05
N GLU A 266 6.37 1.48 -23.32
CA GLU A 266 5.87 2.81 -23.69
C GLU A 266 4.34 2.81 -23.49
N TRP A 267 3.88 3.61 -22.53
CA TRP A 267 2.62 4.34 -22.59
C TRP A 267 2.94 5.82 -22.80
#